data_AF-A0A432SCT5-F1
#
_entry.id   AF-A0A432SCT5-F1
#
_cell.length_a   1.000
_cell.length_b   1.000
_cell.length_c   1.000
_cell.angle_alpha   90.00
_cell.angle_beta   90.00
_cell.angle_gamma   90.00
#
_symmetry.space_group_name_H-M   'P 1'
#
loop_
_entity.id
_entity.type
_entity.pdbx_description
1 polymer ?
#
loop_
_entity_poly.entity_id
_entity_poly.type
_entity_poly.pdbx_seq_one_letter_code
_entity_poly.pdbx_strand_id
1 'polypeptide(L)'
;MSLLQFSLDDISINLLLFHFTKNSFSCIDRNNLALEEFNRYKEGFISLMIDIDYFKRINDNFGHDIGDYILKEVTEIISLHICEGDELASLGGEEFLLLLHL
;
A
#
# COMPACT_ATOMS: atom_id res chain seq x y z
N MET A 1 -14.59 -30.75 -0.34
CA MET A 1 -13.34 -30.17 -0.86
C MET A 1 -13.04 -28.96 0.01
N SER A 2 -12.22 -29.16 1.02
CA SER A 2 -11.99 -28.25 2.15
C SER A 2 -11.01 -27.14 1.77
N LEU A 3 -11.33 -25.93 2.24
CA LEU A 3 -10.51 -24.72 2.32
C LEU A 3 -9.24 -24.94 3.18
N LEU A 4 -8.39 -25.90 2.82
CA LEU A 4 -7.15 -26.16 3.51
C LEU A 4 -6.03 -25.28 2.95
N GLN A 5 -5.60 -24.35 3.79
CA GLN A 5 -4.27 -23.76 3.88
C GLN A 5 -3.81 -22.93 2.68
N PHE A 6 -4.35 -21.73 2.54
CA PHE A 6 -3.50 -20.60 2.18
C PHE A 6 -3.18 -19.89 3.49
N SER A 7 -2.03 -20.20 4.10
CA SER A 7 -1.56 -19.39 5.24
C SER A 7 -1.07 -18.07 4.66
N LEU A 8 -1.50 -16.95 5.23
CA LEU A 8 -0.96 -15.63 4.87
C LEU A 8 0.57 -15.57 5.07
N ASP A 9 1.13 -16.49 5.88
CA ASP A 9 2.56 -16.66 6.09
C ASP A 9 3.36 -16.98 4.81
N ASP A 10 2.70 -17.51 3.78
CA ASP A 10 3.34 -17.85 2.50
C ASP A 10 3.35 -16.68 1.49
N ILE A 11 2.77 -15.52 1.87
CA ILE A 11 2.71 -14.34 1.03
C ILE A 11 3.94 -13.47 1.30
N SER A 12 4.86 -13.48 0.34
CA SER A 12 5.95 -12.51 0.30
C SER A 12 5.45 -11.17 -0.25
N ILE A 13 5.99 -10.09 0.30
CA ILE A 13 5.69 -8.72 -0.13
C ILE A 13 7.01 -8.02 -0.41
N ASN A 14 7.12 -7.43 -1.59
CA ASN A 14 8.22 -6.54 -1.91
C ASN A 14 7.92 -5.14 -1.40
N LEU A 15 8.91 -4.55 -0.72
CA LEU A 15 8.84 -3.20 -0.18
C LEU A 15 9.93 -2.33 -0.81
N LEU A 16 9.51 -1.24 -1.45
CA LEU A 16 10.41 -0.20 -1.94
C LEU A 16 10.19 1.09 -1.13
N LEU A 17 11.20 1.43 -0.33
CA LEU A 17 11.19 2.61 0.53
C LEU A 17 11.74 3.82 -0.20
N PHE A 18 10.96 4.90 -0.26
CA PHE A 18 11.41 6.20 -0.71
C PHE A 18 11.21 7.24 0.40
N HIS A 19 12.26 7.99 0.71
CA HIS A 19 12.22 9.07 1.69
C HIS A 19 12.05 10.41 0.99
N PHE A 20 10.99 11.16 1.33
CA PHE A 20 10.72 12.47 0.73
C PHE A 20 10.72 13.56 1.80
N THR A 21 11.74 14.42 1.72
CA THR A 21 11.74 15.67 2.47
C THR A 21 11.02 16.76 1.66
N LYS A 22 10.51 17.78 2.34
CA LYS A 22 9.76 18.91 1.77
C LYS A 22 10.39 19.59 0.53
N ASN A 23 11.68 19.36 0.26
CA ASN A 23 12.42 19.98 -0.85
C ASN A 23 12.36 19.21 -2.19
N SER A 24 11.73 18.03 -2.27
CA SER A 24 11.85 17.14 -3.44
C SER A 24 10.57 16.96 -4.29
N PHE A 25 9.43 17.54 -3.90
CA PHE A 25 8.17 17.43 -4.66
C PHE A 25 7.84 18.75 -5.36
N SER A 26 8.10 18.83 -6.67
CA SER A 26 7.66 19.93 -7.54
C SER A 26 6.69 19.52 -8.65
N CYS A 27 6.18 18.29 -8.63
CA CYS A 27 5.17 17.80 -9.56
C CYS A 27 4.35 16.72 -8.84
N ILE A 28 3.02 16.60 -8.93
CA ILE A 28 2.03 16.96 -9.94
C ILE A 28 0.80 17.43 -9.16
N ASP A 29 0.41 18.70 -9.27
CA ASP A 29 -0.86 19.16 -8.74
C ASP A 29 -1.79 19.53 -9.91
N ARG A 30 -2.95 18.86 -9.99
CA ARG A 30 -4.03 19.24 -10.90
C ARG A 30 -5.28 19.69 -10.15
N ASN A 31 -5.30 19.69 -8.81
CA ASN A 31 -6.52 19.97 -8.03
C ASN A 31 -6.33 20.79 -6.74
N ASN A 32 -5.16 21.40 -6.47
CA ASN A 32 -4.87 22.37 -5.38
C ASN A 32 -5.14 21.91 -3.92
N LEU A 33 -5.95 20.88 -3.70
CA LEU A 33 -6.30 20.31 -2.40
C LEU A 33 -5.09 19.60 -1.77
N ALA A 34 -4.29 18.92 -2.60
CA ALA A 34 -3.09 18.24 -2.14
C ALA A 34 -2.05 19.21 -1.54
N LEU A 35 -1.95 20.43 -2.07
CA LEU A 35 -0.99 21.44 -1.61
C LEU A 35 -1.30 21.99 -0.21
N GLU A 36 -2.59 22.08 0.17
CA GLU A 36 -3.00 22.55 1.51
C GLU A 36 -2.76 21.49 2.58
N GLU A 37 -2.97 20.21 2.26
CA GLU A 37 -2.63 19.10 3.17
C GLU A 37 -1.12 18.95 3.33
N PHE A 38 -0.36 19.15 2.25
CA PHE A 38 1.11 19.15 2.26
C PHE A 38 1.71 20.24 3.16
N ASN A 39 1.04 21.38 3.28
CA ASN A 39 1.45 22.45 4.20
C ASN A 39 1.13 22.13 5.67
N ARG A 40 0.16 21.25 5.92
CA ARG A 40 -0.24 20.81 7.27
C ARG A 40 0.86 19.99 7.94
N TYR A 41 1.57 19.16 7.18
CA TYR A 41 2.69 18.36 7.65
C TYR A 41 4.00 19.15 7.54
N LYS A 42 4.48 19.66 8.67
CA LYS A 42 5.70 20.49 8.70
C LYS A 42 6.99 19.69 8.50
N GLU A 43 6.97 18.38 8.71
CA GLU A 43 8.19 17.58 8.93
C GLU A 43 8.55 16.59 7.80
N GLY A 44 7.75 16.50 6.73
CA GLY A 44 8.00 15.60 5.59
C GLY A 44 7.24 14.27 5.74
N PHE A 45 7.46 13.34 4.80
CA PHE A 45 6.80 12.04 4.82
C PHE A 45 7.69 10.96 4.22
N ILE A 46 7.41 9.70 4.55
CA ILE A 46 8.03 8.53 3.95
C ILE A 46 6.97 7.89 3.05
N SER A 47 7.33 7.59 1.79
CA SER A 47 6.45 6.82 0.91
C SER A 47 7.00 5.42 0.71
N LEU A 48 6.16 4.42 0.90
CA LEU A 48 6.49 3.03 0.67
C LEU A 48 5.62 2.49 -0.45
N MET A 49 6.26 1.92 -1.46
CA MET A 49 5.57 1.17 -2.50
C MET A 49 5.63 -0.31 -2.13
N ILE A 50 4.47 -0.94 -2.13
CA ILE A 50 4.24 -2.29 -1.64
C ILE A 50 3.67 -3.10 -2.81
N ASP A 51 4.26 -4.24 -3.10
CA ASP A 51 3.83 -5.15 -4.17
C ASP A 51 3.75 -6.59 -3.63
N ILE A 52 2.65 -7.28 -3.91
CA ILE A 52 2.46 -8.68 -3.47
C ILE A 52 3.16 -9.62 -4.45
N ASP A 53 4.16 -10.35 -3.96
CA ASP A 53 4.95 -11.25 -4.80
C ASP A 53 4.09 -12.34 -5.43
N TYR A 54 4.28 -12.53 -6.75
CA TYR A 54 3.64 -13.58 -7.52
C TYR A 54 2.09 -13.57 -7.44
N PHE A 55 1.45 -12.42 -7.20
CA PHE A 55 -0.01 -12.35 -7.05
C PHE A 55 -0.76 -12.89 -8.27
N LYS A 56 -0.27 -12.64 -9.49
CA LYS A 56 -0.79 -13.31 -10.70
C LYS A 56 -0.81 -14.84 -10.59
N ARG A 57 0.25 -15.45 -10.05
CA ARG A 57 0.33 -16.92 -9.88
C ARG A 57 -0.70 -17.41 -8.86
N ILE A 58 -1.00 -16.61 -7.84
CA ILE A 58 -2.05 -16.91 -6.87
C ILE A 58 -3.41 -16.90 -7.58
N ASN A 59 -3.71 -15.84 -8.33
CA ASN A 59 -4.95 -15.75 -9.12
C ASN A 59 -5.10 -16.91 -10.12
N ASP A 60 -4.02 -17.26 -10.82
CA ASP A 60 -4.03 -18.34 -11.82
C ASP A 60 -4.28 -19.73 -11.17
N ASN A 61 -3.82 -19.95 -9.93
CA ASN A 61 -3.94 -21.23 -9.24
C ASN A 61 -5.20 -21.38 -8.38
N PHE A 62 -5.68 -20.28 -7.79
CA PHE A 62 -6.74 -20.31 -6.77
C PHE A 62 -7.98 -19.49 -7.16
N GLY A 63 -7.91 -18.74 -8.27
CA GLY A 63 -8.99 -17.89 -8.76
C GLY A 63 -8.97 -16.48 -8.17
N HIS A 64 -9.63 -15.56 -8.87
CA HIS A 64 -9.68 -14.15 -8.49
C HIS A 64 -10.35 -13.89 -7.13
N ASP A 65 -11.33 -14.73 -6.73
CA ASP A 65 -11.98 -14.60 -5.41
C ASP A 65 -10.96 -14.71 -4.25
N ILE A 66 -9.93 -15.55 -4.42
CA ILE A 66 -8.85 -15.70 -3.44
C ILE A 66 -7.87 -14.54 -3.51
N GLY A 67 -7.58 -14.02 -4.71
CA GLY A 67 -6.80 -12.79 -4.85
C GLY A 67 -7.45 -11.61 -4.15
N ASP A 68 -8.76 -11.42 -4.35
CA ASP A 68 -9.53 -10.35 -3.72
C ASP A 68 -9.56 -10.48 -2.18
N TYR A 69 -9.65 -11.72 -1.68
CA TYR A 69 -9.53 -11.99 -0.26
C TYR A 69 -8.16 -11.57 0.29
N ILE A 70 -7.07 -11.94 -0.40
CA ILE A 70 -5.71 -11.57 -0.02
C ILE A 70 -5.51 -10.06 -0.01
N LEU A 71 -6.00 -9.34 -1.02
CA LEU A 71 -5.90 -7.87 -1.07
C LEU A 71 -6.58 -7.21 0.13
N LYS A 72 -7.74 -7.74 0.56
CA LYS A 72 -8.45 -7.26 1.75
C LYS A 72 -7.65 -7.53 3.02
N GLU A 73 -7.18 -8.75 3.21
CA GLU A 73 -6.39 -9.13 4.38
C GLU A 73 -5.10 -8.30 4.49
N VAL A 74 -4.38 -8.10 3.38
CA VAL A 74 -3.18 -7.25 3.36
C VAL A 74 -3.52 -5.81 3.73
N THR A 75 -4.61 -5.26 3.19
CA THR A 75 -5.06 -3.90 3.52
C THR A 75 -5.43 -3.78 5.00
N GLU A 76 -6.14 -4.76 5.55
CA GLU A 76 -6.51 -4.80 6.97
C GLU A 76 -5.27 -4.91 7.87
N ILE A 77 -4.32 -5.79 7.53
CA ILE A 77 -3.05 -5.92 8.25
C ILE A 77 -2.29 -4.60 8.26
N ILE A 78 -2.10 -3.96 7.10
CA ILE A 78 -1.38 -2.68 7.05
C ILE A 78 -2.13 -1.61 7.87
N SER A 79 -3.45 -1.54 7.74
CA SER A 79 -4.29 -0.57 8.46
C SER A 79 -4.19 -0.70 9.98
N LEU A 80 -3.93 -1.91 10.50
CA LEU A 80 -3.72 -2.15 11.94
C LEU A 80 -2.35 -1.68 12.45
N HIS A 81 -1.39 -1.43 11.56
CA HIS A 81 0.00 -1.10 11.92
C HIS A 81 0.40 0.34 11.59
N ILE A 82 -0.47 1.12 10.96
CA ILE A 82 -0.23 2.53 10.62
C ILE A 82 -0.91 3.47 11.64
N CYS A 83 -0.38 4.67 11.81
CA CYS A 83 -0.86 5.65 12.79
C CYS A 83 -2.01 6.51 12.24
N GLU A 84 -2.70 7.21 13.13
CA GLU A 84 -3.71 8.21 12.74
C GLU A 84 -3.02 9.34 11.93
N GLY A 85 -3.48 9.54 10.70
CA GLY A 85 -2.90 10.49 9.74
C GLY A 85 -2.03 9.85 8.66
N ASP A 86 -1.62 8.59 8.81
CA ASP A 86 -0.98 7.82 7.74
C ASP A 86 -2.01 7.43 6.66
N GLU A 87 -1.58 7.40 5.40
CA GLU A 87 -2.45 7.15 4.27
C GLU A 87 -2.03 5.89 3.49
N LEU A 88 -2.95 4.95 3.33
CA LEU A 88 -2.78 3.79 2.47
C LEU A 88 -3.69 3.91 1.24
N ALA A 89 -3.09 3.84 0.05
CA ALA A 89 -3.79 3.86 -1.22
C ALA A 89 -3.47 2.61 -2.05
N SER A 90 -4.46 2.04 -2.71
CA SER A 90 -4.24 1.03 -3.76
C SER A 90 -3.97 1.73 -5.08
N LEU A 91 -2.86 1.43 -5.74
CA LEU A 91 -2.50 1.98 -7.06
C LEU A 91 -3.12 1.16 -8.21
N GLY A 92 -3.48 -0.10 -7.93
CA GLY A 92 -4.17 -1.02 -8.83
C GLY A 92 -3.72 -2.45 -8.63
N GLY A 93 -4.59 -3.43 -8.90
CA GLY A 93 -4.27 -4.86 -8.82
C GLY A 93 -3.67 -5.27 -7.47
N GLU A 94 -2.35 -5.50 -7.46
CA GLU A 94 -1.54 -5.98 -6.33
C GLU A 94 -0.60 -4.93 -5.72
N GLU A 95 -0.65 -3.68 -6.19
CA GLU A 95 0.25 -2.59 -5.81
C GLU A 95 -0.42 -1.58 -4.84
N PHE A 96 0.30 -1.22 -3.78
CA PHE A 96 -0.12 -0.23 -2.78
C PHE A 96 0.94 0.86 -2.56
N LEU A 97 0.47 2.05 -2.22
CA LEU A 97 1.27 3.18 -1.77
C LEU A 97 0.89 3.52 -0.33
N LEU A 98 1.87 3.51 0.56
CA LEU A 98 1.73 3.92 1.95
C LEU A 98 2.51 5.21 2.18
N LEU A 99 1.84 6.25 2.70
CA LEU A 99 2.44 7.50 3.12
C LEU A 99 2.45 7.55 4.65
N LEU A 100 3.65 7.58 5.23
CA LEU A 100 3.87 7.75 6.65
C LEU A 100 4.22 9.20 6.93
N HIS A 101 3.40 9.89 7.72
CA HIS A 101 3.65 11.28 8.08
C HIS A 101 4.60 11.34 9.27
N LEU A 102 5.64 12.17 9.17
CA LEU A 102 6.64 12.38 10.21
C LEU A 102 6.21 13.47 11.20
#